data_AF-A0A9D5YX91-F1
#
_entry.id   AF-A0A9D5YX91-F1
#
_cell.length_a   1.000
_cell.length_b   1.000
_cell.length_c   1.000
_cell.angle_alpha   90.00
_cell.angle_beta   90.00
_cell.angle_gamma   90.00
#
_symmetry.space_group_name_H-M   'P 1'
#
loop_
_entity.id
_entity.type
_entity.pdbx_description
1 polymer ?
#
loop_
_entity_poly.entity_id
_entity_poly.type
_entity_poly.pdbx_seq_one_letter_code
_entity_poly.pdbx_strand_id
1 'polypeptide(L)'
;MAHELPPLPYAYNALEPHIDEQTMKLHHDIHHKAYVDGLNAAEAALAKARETGDFAGVKAASLNAAFHGSGHLLHCIFWTNM
;
A
#
# COMPACT_ATOMS: atom_id res chain seq x y z
N MET A 1 -10.03 9.26 -6.15
CA MET A 1 -10.11 7.84 -6.58
C MET A 1 -9.33 7.03 -5.57
N ALA A 2 -9.73 5.78 -5.31
CA ALA A 2 -9.01 4.91 -4.39
C ALA A 2 -7.63 4.57 -4.97
N HIS A 3 -6.66 4.30 -4.09
CA HIS A 3 -5.36 3.77 -4.48
C HIS A 3 -5.52 2.34 -4.98
N GLU A 4 -4.70 1.95 -5.96
CA GLU A 4 -4.72 0.62 -6.59
C GLU A 4 -3.35 -0.05 -6.47
N LEU A 5 -3.34 -1.38 -6.42
CA LEU A 5 -2.11 -2.15 -6.49
C LEU A 5 -1.61 -2.12 -7.95
N PRO A 6 -0.50 -1.44 -8.27
CA PRO A 6 0.01 -1.40 -9.64
C PRO A 6 0.47 -2.79 -10.05
N PRO A 7 0.27 -3.21 -11.31
CA PRO A 7 0.87 -4.44 -11.80
C PRO A 7 2.41 -4.33 -11.79
N LEU A 8 3.10 -5.46 -11.60
CA LEU A 8 4.55 -5.51 -11.81
C LEU A 8 4.91 -5.21 -13.28
N PRO A 9 6.03 -4.52 -13.54
CA PRO A 9 6.49 -4.25 -14.91
C PRO A 9 7.14 -5.48 -15.58
N TYR A 10 7.24 -6.61 -14.86
CA TYR A 10 7.82 -7.87 -15.31
C TYR A 10 7.10 -9.06 -14.65
N ALA A 11 7.38 -10.28 -15.13
CA ALA A 11 6.85 -11.50 -14.53
C ALA A 11 7.44 -11.75 -13.12
N TYR A 12 6.72 -12.48 -12.26
CA TYR A 12 7.16 -12.73 -10.87
C TYR A 12 8.51 -13.45 -10.75
N ASN A 13 8.90 -14.24 -11.75
CA ASN A 13 10.17 -14.97 -11.77
C ASN A 13 11.28 -14.23 -12.55
N ALA A 14 11.05 -12.99 -13.00
CA ALA A 14 11.99 -12.26 -13.85
C ALA A 14 13.33 -11.92 -13.15
N LEU A 15 13.37 -11.97 -11.82
CA LEU A 15 14.53 -11.61 -11.01
C LEU A 15 15.30 -12.82 -10.46
N GLU A 16 14.93 -14.03 -10.87
CA GLU A 16 15.71 -15.22 -10.53
C GLU A 16 17.11 -15.17 -11.17
N PRO A 17 18.15 -15.70 -10.50
CA PRO A 17 18.13 -16.41 -9.21
C PRO A 17 18.33 -15.48 -8.00
N HIS A 18 18.29 -14.17 -8.19
CA HIS A 18 18.62 -13.19 -7.14
C HIS A 18 17.45 -12.94 -6.19
N ILE A 19 16.22 -12.94 -6.71
CA ILE A 19 14.98 -12.88 -5.94
C ILE A 19 14.04 -13.94 -6.51
N ASP A 20 13.57 -14.86 -5.66
CA ASP A 20 12.73 -15.98 -6.08
C ASP A 20 11.27 -15.57 -6.36
N GLU A 21 10.60 -16.34 -7.23
CA GLU A 21 9.21 -16.08 -7.63
C GLU A 21 8.24 -16.07 -6.43
N GLN A 22 8.46 -16.94 -5.43
CA GLN A 22 7.58 -17.06 -4.26
C GLN A 22 7.65 -15.78 -3.42
N THR A 23 8.85 -15.25 -3.17
CA THR A 23 9.05 -13.96 -2.51
C THR A 23 8.36 -12.84 -3.27
N MET A 24 8.50 -12.79 -4.60
CA MET A 24 7.85 -11.75 -5.43
C MET A 24 6.33 -11.78 -5.31
N LYS A 25 5.70 -12.97 -5.36
CA LYS A 25 4.25 -13.12 -5.18
C LYS A 25 3.78 -12.67 -3.81
N LEU A 26 4.45 -13.09 -2.74
CA LEU A 26 4.08 -12.70 -1.38
C LEU A 26 4.27 -11.20 -1.16
N HIS A 27 5.38 -10.65 -1.65
CA HIS A 27 5.74 -9.25 -1.45
C HIS A 27 4.79 -8.31 -2.21
N HIS A 28 4.38 -8.67 -3.42
CA HIS A 28 3.44 -7.88 -4.22
C HIS A 28 1.97 -8.13 -3.84
N ASP A 29 1.51 -9.39 -3.89
CA ASP A 29 0.07 -9.69 -3.82
C ASP A 29 -0.48 -9.64 -2.39
N ILE A 30 0.40 -9.78 -1.38
CA ILE A 30 0.02 -9.77 0.03
C ILE A 30 0.51 -8.49 0.71
N HIS A 31 1.82 -8.25 0.74
CA HIS A 31 2.38 -7.13 1.51
C HIS A 31 2.07 -5.77 0.88
N HIS A 32 2.36 -5.58 -0.41
CA HIS A 32 2.02 -4.33 -1.10
C HIS A 32 0.50 -4.09 -1.13
N LYS A 33 -0.28 -5.14 -1.38
CA LYS A 33 -1.75 -5.07 -1.31
C LYS A 33 -2.27 -4.58 0.05
N ALA A 34 -1.70 -5.06 1.16
CA ALA A 34 -2.10 -4.62 2.49
C ALA A 34 -1.83 -3.13 2.73
N TYR A 35 -0.78 -2.56 2.14
CA TYR A 35 -0.55 -1.11 2.18
C TYR A 35 -1.61 -0.34 1.38
N VAL A 36 -1.98 -0.80 0.18
CA VAL A 36 -3.04 -0.18 -0.62
C VAL A 36 -4.37 -0.19 0.13
N ASP A 37 -4.78 -1.36 0.64
CA ASP A 37 -6.06 -1.52 1.34
C ASP A 37 -6.10 -0.67 2.63
N GLY A 38 -5.01 -0.66 3.40
CA GLY A 38 -4.91 0.12 4.63
C GLY A 38 -4.89 1.64 4.40
N LEU A 39 -4.26 2.10 3.32
CA LEU A 39 -4.25 3.51 2.95
C LEU A 39 -5.66 3.98 2.58
N ASN A 40 -6.35 3.21 1.73
CA ASN A 40 -7.75 3.50 1.36
C ASN A 40 -8.66 3.56 2.59
N ALA A 41 -8.52 2.62 3.54
CA ALA A 41 -9.28 2.62 4.78
C ALA A 41 -8.99 3.86 5.66
N ALA A 42 -7.71 4.25 5.76
CA ALA A 42 -7.30 5.41 6.55
C ALA A 42 -7.84 6.73 5.96
N GLU A 43 -7.76 6.90 4.63
CA GLU A 43 -8.31 8.08 3.95
C GLU A 43 -9.83 8.16 4.05
N ALA A 44 -10.53 7.02 3.96
CA ALA A 44 -11.98 6.96 4.18
C ALA A 44 -12.36 7.36 5.62
N ALA A 45 -11.62 6.91 6.63
CA ALA A 45 -11.84 7.30 8.02
C ALA A 45 -11.61 8.81 8.23
N LEU A 46 -10.56 9.37 7.62
CA LEU A 46 -10.29 10.81 7.66
C LEU A 46 -11.36 11.62 6.93
N ALA A 47 -11.88 11.14 5.80
CA ALA A 47 -12.99 11.76 5.07
C ALA A 47 -14.25 11.80 5.92
N LYS A 48 -14.62 10.66 6.52
CA LYS A 48 -15.76 10.57 7.42
C LYS A 48 -15.64 11.54 8.61
N ALA A 49 -14.46 11.65 9.22
CA ALA A 49 -14.23 12.59 10.32
C ALA A 49 -14.49 14.05 9.91
N ARG A 50 -14.10 14.45 8.69
CA ARG A 50 -14.40 15.79 8.15
C ARG A 50 -15.88 16.00 7.89
N GLU A 51 -16.58 14.97 7.40
CA GLU A 51 -18.02 15.03 7.10
C GLU A 51 -18.87 15.12 8.36
N THR A 52 -18.52 14.36 9.40
CA THR A 52 -19.32 14.27 10.64
C THR A 52 -18.90 15.27 11.71
N GLY A 53 -17.69 15.85 11.63
CA GLY A 53 -17.09 16.65 12.70
C GLY A 53 -16.63 15.82 13.90
N ASP A 54 -16.65 14.49 13.82
CA ASP A 54 -16.13 13.61 14.87
C ASP A 54 -14.65 13.33 14.63
N PHE A 55 -13.79 13.99 15.41
CA PHE A 55 -12.35 13.90 15.27
C PHE A 55 -11.67 12.95 16.27
N ALA A 56 -12.43 12.18 17.06
CA ALA A 56 -11.85 11.29 18.08
C ALA A 56 -10.85 10.28 17.48
N GLY A 57 -11.10 9.80 16.27
CA GLY A 57 -10.27 8.82 15.56
C GLY A 57 -9.12 9.39 14.72
N VAL A 58 -9.00 10.72 14.58
CA VAL A 58 -8.09 11.33 13.58
C VAL A 58 -6.62 10.97 13.81
N LYS A 59 -6.17 10.91 15.07
CA LYS A 59 -4.77 10.55 15.38
C LYS A 59 -4.43 9.16 14.83
N ALA A 60 -5.27 8.17 15.10
CA ALA A 60 -5.05 6.80 14.64
C ALA A 60 -5.14 6.70 13.11
N ALA A 61 -6.16 7.33 12.51
CA ALA A 61 -6.33 7.34 11.06
C ALA A 61 -5.15 8.04 10.35
N SER A 62 -4.60 9.11 10.92
CA SER A 62 -3.43 9.81 10.37
C SER A 62 -2.16 8.96 10.45
N LEU A 63 -1.95 8.24 11.55
CA LEU A 63 -0.83 7.29 11.67
C LEU A 63 -0.95 6.15 10.67
N ASN A 64 -2.15 5.61 10.48
CA ASN A 64 -2.41 4.58 9.47
C ASN A 64 -2.18 5.11 8.06
N ALA A 65 -2.66 6.31 7.73
CA ALA A 65 -2.42 6.94 6.44
C ALA A 65 -0.91 7.12 6.18
N ALA A 66 -0.15 7.57 7.19
CA ALA A 66 1.30 7.71 7.06
C ALA A 66 2.00 6.36 6.84
N PHE A 67 1.66 5.34 7.63
CA PHE A 67 2.27 4.01 7.54
C PHE A 67 1.96 3.33 6.22
N HIS A 68 0.67 3.20 5.89
CA HIS A 68 0.22 2.53 4.68
C HIS A 68 0.55 3.34 3.42
N GLY A 69 0.46 4.67 3.48
CA GLY A 69 0.86 5.56 2.40
C GLY A 69 2.33 5.46 2.06
N SER A 70 3.20 5.47 3.08
CA SER A 70 4.64 5.28 2.87
C SER A 70 4.94 3.87 2.35
N GLY A 71 4.27 2.85 2.89
CA GLY A 71 4.38 1.47 2.41
C GLY A 71 4.06 1.36 0.92
N HIS A 72 2.92 1.89 0.48
CA HIS A 72 2.51 1.88 -0.92
C HIS A 72 3.52 2.62 -1.81
N LEU A 73 3.90 3.85 -1.45
CA LEU A 73 4.84 4.66 -2.24
C LEU A 73 6.20 3.96 -2.40
N LEU A 74 6.76 3.44 -1.30
CA LEU A 74 8.07 2.79 -1.33
C LEU A 74 8.06 1.51 -2.16
N HIS A 75 6.95 0.75 -2.17
CA HIS A 75 6.83 -0.44 -3.01
C HIS A 75 6.68 -0.09 -4.49
N CYS A 76 5.91 0.95 -4.83
CA CYS A 76 5.84 1.45 -6.21
C CYS A 76 7.24 1.81 -6.76
N ILE A 77 8.07 2.47 -5.96
CA ILE A 77 9.46 2.77 -6.31
C ILE A 77 10.29 1.49 -6.39
N PHE A 78 10.15 0.59 -5.41
CA PHE A 78 10.89 -0.67 -5.37
C PHE A 78 10.70 -1.49 -6.66
N TRP A 79 9.46 -1.68 -7.13
CA TRP A 79 9.18 -2.48 -8.33
C TRP A 79 9.78 -1.88 -9.61
N THR A 80 9.85 -0.55 -9.69
CA THR A 80 10.36 0.16 -10.87
C THR A 80 11.88 0.35 -10.88
N ASN A 81 12.54 0.07 -9.75
CA ASN A 81 14.00 0.13 -9.62
C ASN A 81 14.71 -1.20 -9.88
N MET A 82 13.96 -2.29 -10.07
CA MET A 82 14.51 -3.64 -10.32
C MET A 82 14.53 -3.99 -11.79
#